data_AF-A0A957BVI1-F1
#
_entry.id   AF-A0A957BVI1-F1
#
_cell.length_a   1.000
_cell.length_b   1.000
_cell.length_c   1.000
_cell.angle_alpha   90.00
_cell.angle_beta   90.00
_cell.angle_gamma   90.00
#
_symmetry.space_group_name_H-M   'P 1'
#
loop_
_entity.id
_entity.type
_entity.pdbx_description
1 polymer ?
#
loop_
_entity_poly.entity_id
_entity_poly.type
_entity_poly.pdbx_seq_one_letter_code
_entity_poly.pdbx_strand_id
1 'polypeptide(L)'
;MAINSTLAQYTKLPKAEIDRLLALSQDEIYNDATYLNQVRQLDAEYLYDTLPAARDIYAQYVPQYNQILSERFGLHNSVMSAFTLGNWLVGFLQFPTTLDGLSKFHKRLPKDAMAELLPDMLSVLDDMPQGSADWQKALALLSLPMLSQS
;
A
#
# COMPACT_ATOMS: atom_id res chain seq x y z
N MET A 1 17.10 2.41 1.01
CA MET A 1 16.48 3.67 1.47
C MET A 1 15.62 3.37 2.68
N ALA A 2 15.56 4.24 3.70
CA ALA A 2 14.69 4.01 4.86
C ALA A 2 13.21 4.09 4.45
N ILE A 3 12.36 3.24 5.03
CA ILE A 3 10.93 3.15 4.66
C ILE A 3 10.20 4.50 4.79
N ASN A 4 10.52 5.29 5.80
CA ASN A 4 9.93 6.62 6.01
C ASN A 4 10.29 7.59 4.88
N SER A 5 11.49 7.48 4.32
CA SER A 5 11.92 8.28 3.16
C SER A 5 11.18 7.85 1.90
N THR A 6 11.00 6.54 1.69
CA THR A 6 10.19 5.99 0.60
C THR A 6 8.76 6.51 0.68
N LEU A 7 8.12 6.40 1.84
CA LEU A 7 6.77 6.89 2.06
C LEU A 7 6.66 8.40 1.83
N ALA A 8 7.59 9.20 2.35
CA ALA A 8 7.59 10.65 2.14
C ALA A 8 7.71 11.01 0.64
N GLN A 9 8.56 10.30 -0.11
CA GLN A 9 8.76 10.51 -1.54
C GLN A 9 7.47 10.29 -2.35
N TYR A 10 6.74 9.20 -2.09
CA TYR A 10 5.58 8.82 -2.89
C TYR A 10 4.27 9.44 -2.41
N THR A 11 4.10 9.64 -1.09
CA THR A 11 2.92 10.33 -0.55
C THR A 11 2.97 11.85 -0.73
N LYS A 12 4.18 12.42 -0.95
CA LYS A 12 4.48 13.86 -0.91
C LYS A 12 4.24 14.51 0.45
N LEU A 13 4.08 13.73 1.51
CA LEU A 13 4.01 14.24 2.87
C LEU A 13 5.41 14.57 3.40
N PRO A 14 5.54 15.59 4.28
CA PRO A 14 6.78 15.85 4.99
C PRO A 14 7.23 14.60 5.75
N LYS A 15 8.53 14.32 5.76
CA LYS A 15 9.07 13.16 6.49
C LYS A 15 8.66 13.15 7.98
N ALA A 16 8.62 14.32 8.61
CA ALA A 16 8.17 14.45 10.00
C ALA A 16 6.70 13.99 10.20
N GLU A 17 5.84 14.20 9.19
CA GLU A 17 4.45 13.74 9.23
C GLU A 17 4.37 12.22 9.03
N ILE A 18 5.20 11.66 8.17
CA ILE A 18 5.36 10.20 8.04
C ILE A 18 5.84 9.59 9.36
N ASP A 19 6.85 10.18 9.97
CA ASP A 19 7.40 9.72 11.26
C ASP A 19 6.31 9.76 12.36
N ARG A 20 5.50 10.84 12.40
CA ARG A 20 4.36 10.97 13.31
C ARG A 20 3.31 9.87 13.09
N LEU A 21 2.90 9.67 11.84
CA LEU A 21 1.89 8.65 11.50
C LEU A 21 2.38 7.25 11.85
N LEU A 22 3.63 6.90 11.51
CA LEU A 22 4.20 5.58 11.82
C LEU A 22 4.41 5.33 13.32
N ALA A 23 4.42 6.38 14.14
CA ALA A 23 4.49 6.27 15.59
C ALA A 23 3.13 5.92 16.22
N LEU A 24 2.01 6.10 15.51
CA LEU A 24 0.69 5.70 15.95
C LEU A 24 0.49 4.18 15.81
N SER A 25 -0.52 3.65 16.50
CA SER A 25 -1.05 2.31 16.23
C SER A 25 -1.83 2.30 14.90
N GLN A 26 -2.03 1.10 14.35
CA GLN A 26 -2.82 0.92 13.15
C GLN A 26 -4.24 1.54 13.26
N ASP A 27 -4.92 1.31 14.38
CA ASP A 27 -6.28 1.81 14.61
C ASP A 27 -6.29 3.35 14.76
N GLU A 28 -5.27 3.93 15.37
CA GLU A 28 -5.12 5.39 15.47
C GLU A 28 -4.89 6.04 14.10
N ILE A 29 -4.11 5.44 13.20
CA ILE A 29 -3.93 5.97 11.84
C ILE A 29 -5.26 6.01 11.08
N TYR A 30 -6.07 4.95 11.16
CA TYR A 30 -7.37 4.93 10.47
C TYR A 30 -8.34 6.01 10.99
N ASN A 31 -8.11 6.55 12.19
CA ASN A 31 -8.88 7.64 12.77
C ASN A 31 -8.19 9.01 12.65
N ASP A 32 -6.98 9.07 12.11
CA ASP A 32 -6.20 10.31 11.99
C ASP A 32 -6.73 11.21 10.88
N ALA A 33 -7.03 12.46 11.22
CA ALA A 33 -7.62 13.42 10.28
C ALA A 33 -6.70 13.75 9.10
N THR A 34 -5.39 13.83 9.31
CA THR A 34 -4.43 14.12 8.24
C THR A 34 -4.37 12.96 7.26
N TYR A 35 -4.25 11.73 7.78
CA TYR A 35 -4.28 10.51 6.96
C TYR A 35 -5.57 10.41 6.13
N LEU A 36 -6.73 10.55 6.78
CA LEU A 36 -8.02 10.47 6.10
C LEU A 36 -8.18 11.56 5.04
N ASN A 37 -7.69 12.78 5.30
CA ASN A 37 -7.70 13.84 4.30
C ASN A 37 -6.83 13.50 3.08
N GLN A 38 -5.65 12.89 3.28
CA GLN A 38 -4.79 12.46 2.17
C GLN A 38 -5.43 11.34 1.34
N VAL A 39 -6.07 10.37 2.00
CA VAL A 39 -6.78 9.28 1.31
C VAL A 39 -7.95 9.83 0.49
N ARG A 40 -8.71 10.81 1.03
CA ARG A 40 -9.83 11.45 0.30
C ARG A 40 -9.41 12.27 -0.91
N GLN A 41 -8.14 12.65 -1.02
CA GLN A 41 -7.59 13.38 -2.16
C GLN A 41 -7.15 12.44 -3.30
N LEU A 42 -7.23 11.13 -3.12
CA LEU A 42 -6.95 10.17 -4.18
C LEU A 42 -8.09 10.16 -5.19
N ASP A 43 -7.76 10.13 -6.47
CA ASP A 43 -8.73 10.03 -7.55
C ASP A 43 -9.14 8.57 -7.75
N ALA A 44 -10.17 8.16 -7.01
CA ALA A 44 -10.66 6.78 -7.01
C ALA A 44 -11.19 6.34 -8.39
N GLU A 45 -11.75 7.27 -9.17
CA GLU A 45 -12.27 6.99 -10.51
C GLU A 45 -11.11 6.76 -11.48
N TYR A 46 -10.11 7.63 -11.47
CA TYR A 46 -8.91 7.46 -12.31
C TYR A 46 -8.11 6.20 -11.95
N LEU A 47 -7.99 5.88 -10.65
CA LEU A 47 -7.35 4.64 -10.20
C LEU A 47 -8.15 3.40 -10.64
N TYR A 48 -9.48 3.48 -10.69
CA TYR A 48 -10.32 2.42 -11.22
C TYR A 48 -10.11 2.23 -12.72
N ASP A 49 -10.07 3.32 -13.50
CA ASP A 49 -9.88 3.28 -14.95
C ASP A 49 -8.50 2.73 -15.35
N THR A 50 -7.49 2.98 -14.53
CA THR A 50 -6.10 2.53 -14.76
C THR A 50 -5.76 1.19 -14.08
N LEU A 51 -6.71 0.59 -13.35
CA LEU A 51 -6.55 -0.69 -12.66
C LEU A 51 -6.10 -1.85 -13.57
N PRO A 52 -6.60 -2.02 -14.81
CA PRO A 52 -6.11 -3.08 -15.68
C PRO A 52 -4.59 -2.98 -15.91
N ALA A 53 -4.08 -1.78 -16.17
CA ALA A 53 -2.66 -1.56 -16.40
C ALA A 53 -1.81 -1.87 -15.15
N ALA A 54 -2.26 -1.45 -13.96
CA ALA A 54 -1.56 -1.77 -12.71
C ALA A 54 -1.52 -3.30 -12.47
N ARG A 55 -2.60 -4.01 -12.75
CA ARG A 55 -2.64 -5.48 -12.62
C ARG A 55 -1.68 -6.17 -13.56
N ASP A 56 -1.59 -5.72 -14.82
CA ASP A 56 -0.70 -6.31 -15.81
C ASP A 56 0.78 -6.14 -15.42
N ILE A 57 1.14 -5.00 -14.83
CA ILE A 57 2.46 -4.80 -14.22
C ILE A 57 2.64 -5.78 -13.05
N TYR A 58 1.77 -5.75 -12.04
CA TYR A 58 1.93 -6.59 -10.86
C TYR A 58 1.93 -8.09 -11.15
N ALA A 59 1.21 -8.55 -12.18
CA ALA A 59 1.18 -9.96 -12.56
C ALA A 59 2.58 -10.51 -12.89
N GLN A 60 3.49 -9.66 -13.36
CA GLN A 60 4.86 -10.02 -13.69
C GLN A 60 5.72 -10.23 -12.43
N TYR A 61 5.45 -9.51 -11.34
CA TYR A 61 6.29 -9.49 -10.13
C TYR A 61 5.71 -10.25 -8.94
N VAL A 62 4.38 -10.43 -8.90
CA VAL A 62 3.68 -11.15 -7.81
C VAL A 62 4.24 -12.54 -7.52
N PRO A 63 4.64 -13.38 -8.50
CA PRO A 63 5.27 -14.67 -8.21
C PRO A 63 6.53 -14.53 -7.34
N GLN A 64 7.38 -13.54 -7.64
CA GLN A 64 8.58 -13.25 -6.85
C GLN A 64 8.23 -12.77 -5.44
N TYR A 65 7.22 -11.90 -5.29
CA TYR A 65 6.78 -11.45 -3.97
C TYR A 65 6.25 -12.60 -3.11
N ASN A 66 5.44 -13.48 -3.68
CA ASN A 66 4.95 -14.66 -2.98
C ASN A 66 6.09 -15.60 -2.56
N GLN A 67 7.13 -15.75 -3.40
CA GLN A 67 8.32 -16.51 -3.05
C GLN A 67 9.04 -15.88 -1.84
N ILE A 68 9.28 -14.57 -1.85
CA ILE A 68 9.89 -13.84 -0.73
C ILE A 68 9.08 -14.00 0.55
N LEU A 69 7.77 -13.80 0.49
CA LEU A 69 6.86 -13.95 1.64
C LEU A 69 6.89 -15.37 2.21
N SER A 70 6.93 -16.38 1.34
CA SER A 70 7.01 -17.78 1.75
C SER A 70 8.37 -18.13 2.36
N GLU A 71 9.46 -17.85 1.66
CA GLU A 71 10.81 -18.29 2.05
C GLU A 71 11.37 -17.52 3.24
N ARG A 72 11.16 -16.20 3.28
CA ARG A 72 11.77 -15.32 4.30
C ARG A 72 10.87 -15.07 5.49
N PHE A 73 9.55 -15.11 5.29
CA PHE A 73 8.58 -14.76 6.34
C PHE A 73 7.64 -15.93 6.71
N GLY A 74 7.79 -17.11 6.09
CA GLY A 74 7.00 -18.30 6.41
C GLY A 74 5.51 -18.19 6.04
N LEU A 75 5.15 -17.24 5.17
CA LEU A 75 3.76 -16.94 4.82
C LEU A 75 3.26 -17.79 3.65
N HIS A 76 3.05 -19.08 3.89
CA HIS A 76 2.67 -20.04 2.85
C HIS A 76 1.21 -19.95 2.38
N ASN A 77 0.33 -19.33 3.18
CA ASN A 77 -1.10 -19.19 2.88
C ASN A 77 -1.49 -17.81 2.34
N SER A 78 -0.52 -16.91 2.17
CA SER A 78 -0.73 -15.51 1.79
C SER A 78 -0.41 -15.30 0.31
N VAL A 79 -0.99 -16.13 -0.58
CA VAL A 79 -0.80 -15.96 -2.01
C VAL A 79 -1.49 -14.65 -2.42
N MET A 80 -0.69 -13.61 -2.57
CA MET A 80 -1.14 -12.36 -3.16
C MET A 80 -1.30 -12.64 -4.66
N SER A 81 -2.42 -12.22 -5.25
CA SER A 81 -2.55 -12.18 -6.71
C SER A 81 -2.50 -10.72 -7.15
N ALA A 82 -2.09 -10.44 -8.38
CA ALA A 82 -2.16 -9.09 -8.96
C ALA A 82 -3.61 -8.56 -8.93
N PHE A 83 -4.57 -9.46 -9.10
CA PHE A 83 -5.99 -9.16 -8.95
C PHE A 83 -6.31 -8.72 -7.52
N THR A 84 -5.85 -9.43 -6.50
CA THR A 84 -6.07 -9.08 -5.10
C THR A 84 -5.38 -7.76 -4.75
N LEU A 85 -4.12 -7.56 -5.18
CA LEU A 85 -3.34 -6.35 -4.90
C LEU A 85 -3.95 -5.10 -5.54
N GLY A 86 -4.31 -5.17 -6.83
CA GLY A 86 -4.93 -4.04 -7.53
C GLY A 86 -6.35 -3.74 -7.04
N ASN A 87 -7.18 -4.76 -6.85
CA ASN A 87 -8.55 -4.55 -6.36
C ASN A 87 -8.62 -4.10 -4.91
N TRP A 88 -7.66 -4.53 -4.09
CA TRP A 88 -7.54 -4.06 -2.72
C TRP A 88 -7.46 -2.53 -2.73
N LEU A 89 -6.48 -1.97 -3.43
CA LEU A 89 -6.24 -0.54 -3.46
C LEU A 89 -7.47 0.27 -3.93
N VAL A 90 -8.08 -0.15 -5.05
CA VAL A 90 -9.23 0.56 -5.64
C VAL A 90 -10.52 0.34 -4.86
N GLY A 91 -10.77 -0.88 -4.38
CA GLY A 91 -11.96 -1.22 -3.61
C GLY A 91 -12.08 -0.40 -2.32
N PHE A 92 -10.96 -0.13 -1.63
CA PHE A 92 -10.99 0.69 -0.42
C PHE A 92 -11.25 2.16 -0.68
N LEU A 93 -10.76 2.69 -1.80
CA LEU A 93 -11.03 4.07 -2.19
C LEU A 93 -12.49 4.27 -2.59
N GLN A 94 -13.13 3.24 -3.17
CA GLN A 94 -14.55 3.25 -3.51
C GLN A 94 -15.46 3.10 -2.28
N PHE A 95 -15.00 2.42 -1.22
CA PHE A 95 -15.76 2.19 0.00
C PHE A 95 -14.98 2.61 1.26
N PRO A 96 -14.81 3.92 1.53
CA PRO A 96 -14.01 4.40 2.66
C PRO A 96 -14.49 3.90 4.03
N THR A 97 -15.77 3.57 4.16
CA THR A 97 -16.36 2.95 5.38
C THR A 97 -15.85 1.54 5.67
N THR A 98 -14.99 0.99 4.80
CA THR A 98 -14.35 -0.32 4.97
C THR A 98 -12.88 -0.21 5.39
N LEU A 99 -12.32 1.01 5.50
CA LEU A 99 -10.93 1.27 5.92
C LEU A 99 -10.61 0.69 7.32
N ASP A 100 -11.56 0.75 8.23
CA ASP A 100 -11.45 0.24 9.59
C ASP A 100 -11.55 -1.31 9.63
N GLY A 101 -12.26 -1.92 8.67
CA GLY A 101 -12.28 -3.37 8.46
C GLY A 101 -10.98 -3.94 7.88
N LEU A 102 -10.14 -3.07 7.31
CA LEU A 102 -8.90 -3.37 6.61
C LEU A 102 -7.80 -3.86 7.57
N SER A 103 -7.79 -3.33 8.80
CA SER A 103 -6.98 -3.82 9.93
C SER A 103 -7.05 -5.35 10.10
N LYS A 104 -8.23 -5.94 9.91
CA LYS A 104 -8.48 -7.38 10.11
C LYS A 104 -7.79 -8.25 9.05
N PHE A 105 -7.64 -7.75 7.82
CA PHE A 105 -6.92 -8.44 6.76
C PHE A 105 -5.41 -8.24 6.87
N HIS A 106 -4.99 -7.06 7.32
CA HIS A 106 -3.59 -6.65 7.38
C HIS A 106 -2.81 -7.19 8.57
N LYS A 107 -3.47 -7.55 9.67
CA LYS A 107 -2.83 -8.20 10.84
C LYS A 107 -2.05 -9.49 10.53
N ARG A 108 -2.23 -10.06 9.33
CA ARG A 108 -1.54 -11.28 8.90
C ARG A 108 -0.22 -11.02 8.17
N LEU A 109 0.06 -9.78 7.75
CA LEU A 109 1.30 -9.43 7.08
C LEU A 109 2.26 -8.79 8.10
N PRO A 110 3.45 -9.38 8.36
CA PRO A 110 4.46 -8.78 9.21
C PRO A 110 4.90 -7.41 8.67
N LYS A 111 5.05 -6.44 9.57
CA LYS A 111 5.57 -5.10 9.25
C LYS A 111 6.88 -5.15 8.45
N ASP A 112 7.81 -6.02 8.86
CA ASP A 112 9.12 -6.14 8.21
C ASP A 112 9.00 -6.67 6.77
N ALA A 113 8.03 -7.55 6.51
CA ALA A 113 7.75 -8.04 5.16
C ALA A 113 7.24 -6.90 4.26
N MET A 114 6.32 -6.09 4.78
CA MET A 114 5.81 -4.93 4.04
C MET A 114 6.90 -3.88 3.81
N ALA A 115 7.73 -3.60 4.82
CA ALA A 115 8.83 -2.64 4.71
C ALA A 115 9.89 -3.07 3.68
N GLU A 116 10.09 -4.38 3.53
CA GLU A 116 11.02 -4.94 2.55
C GLU A 116 10.46 -4.89 1.12
N LEU A 117 9.19 -5.27 0.92
CA LEU A 117 8.60 -5.38 -0.41
C LEU A 117 8.13 -4.04 -0.97
N LEU A 118 7.62 -3.13 -0.13
CA LEU A 118 6.97 -1.89 -0.59
C LEU A 118 7.84 -1.04 -1.52
N PRO A 119 9.15 -0.81 -1.29
CA PRO A 119 9.97 -0.04 -2.23
C PRO A 119 9.96 -0.61 -3.65
N ASP A 120 10.05 -1.92 -3.79
CA ASP A 120 10.04 -2.60 -5.09
C ASP A 120 8.64 -2.56 -5.72
N MET A 121 7.59 -2.84 -4.92
CA MET A 121 6.19 -2.74 -5.37
C MET A 121 5.85 -1.33 -5.89
N LEU A 122 6.45 -0.28 -5.33
CA LEU A 122 6.29 1.09 -5.81
C LEU A 122 7.08 1.34 -7.11
N SER A 123 8.30 0.83 -7.23
CA SER A 123 9.13 1.07 -8.41
C SER A 123 8.64 0.34 -9.65
N VAL A 124 8.08 -0.87 -9.54
CA VAL A 124 7.59 -1.60 -10.72
C VAL A 124 6.44 -0.85 -11.42
N LEU A 125 5.72 0.02 -10.69
CA LEU A 125 4.69 0.87 -11.27
C LEU A 125 5.24 1.96 -12.18
N ASP A 126 6.55 2.24 -12.17
CA ASP A 126 7.18 3.18 -13.13
C ASP A 126 6.97 2.72 -14.59
N ASP A 127 6.77 1.42 -14.81
CA ASP A 127 6.51 0.82 -16.12
C ASP A 127 5.05 0.94 -16.57
N MET A 128 4.16 1.51 -15.75
CA MET A 128 2.77 1.75 -16.16
C MET A 128 2.69 2.80 -17.28
N PRO A 129 1.90 2.55 -18.35
CA PRO A 129 1.74 3.51 -19.44
C PRO A 129 1.08 4.83 -19.01
N GLN A 130 0.26 4.79 -17.95
CA GLN A 130 -0.44 5.92 -17.37
C GLN A 130 -0.83 5.64 -15.92
N GLY A 131 -0.95 6.68 -15.09
CA GLY A 131 -1.41 6.57 -13.70
C GLY A 131 -0.38 6.07 -12.69
N SER A 132 0.88 5.87 -13.10
CA SER A 132 1.98 5.42 -12.24
C SER A 132 2.06 6.20 -10.92
N ALA A 133 2.14 7.54 -11.01
CA ALA A 133 2.28 8.40 -9.83
C ALA A 133 1.08 8.31 -8.87
N ASP A 134 -0.13 8.23 -9.41
CA ASP A 134 -1.36 8.10 -8.61
C ASP A 134 -1.40 6.75 -7.88
N TRP A 135 -1.04 5.68 -8.59
CA TRP A 135 -0.93 4.34 -8.01
C TRP A 135 0.14 4.25 -6.93
N GLN A 136 1.32 4.83 -7.18
CA GLN A 136 2.40 4.88 -6.20
C GLN A 136 2.00 5.67 -4.96
N LYS A 137 1.35 6.83 -5.13
CA LYS A 137 0.85 7.63 -4.01
C LYS A 137 -0.18 6.86 -3.20
N ALA A 138 -1.15 6.24 -3.88
CA ALA A 138 -2.20 5.48 -3.23
C ALA A 138 -1.65 4.27 -2.47
N LEU A 139 -0.73 3.50 -3.08
CA LEU A 139 -0.11 2.34 -2.45
C LEU A 139 0.71 2.77 -1.24
N ALA A 140 1.50 3.84 -1.36
CA ALA A 140 2.28 4.37 -0.24
C ALA A 140 1.40 4.82 0.91
N LEU A 141 0.31 5.55 0.63
CA LEU A 141 -0.64 5.99 1.66
C LEU A 141 -1.32 4.81 2.36
N LEU A 142 -1.92 3.89 1.61
CA LEU A 142 -2.64 2.76 2.19
C LEU A 142 -1.72 1.74 2.88
N SER A 143 -0.39 1.86 2.70
CA SER A 143 0.61 1.06 3.41
C SER A 143 0.98 1.60 4.79
N LEU A 144 0.68 2.87 5.10
CA LEU A 144 1.00 3.47 6.40
C LEU A 144 0.45 2.66 7.60
N PRO A 145 -0.82 2.23 7.62
CA PRO A 145 -1.36 1.41 8.72
C PRO A 145 -0.75 0.01 8.82
N MET A 146 -0.09 -0.50 7.77
CA MET A 146 0.62 -1.79 7.81
C MET A 146 2.04 -1.65 8.38
N LEU A 147 2.59 -0.45 8.32
CA LEU A 147 3.95 -0.11 8.71
C LEU A 147 4.01 0.60 10.08
N SER A 148 2.85 0.87 10.67
CA SER A 148 2.69 1.56 11.96
C SER A 148 3.18 0.73 13.13
N GLN A 149 3.01 1.22 14.35
CA GLN A 149 3.18 0.38 15.54
C GLN A 149 2.02 -0.61 15.64
N SER A 150 2.32 -1.80 16.15
CA SER A 150 1.35 -2.85 16.46
C SER A 150 0.55 -2.51 17.71
#